data_AF-A0A379U2P5-F1
#
_entry.id   AF-A0A379U2P5-F1
#
_cell.length_a   1.000
_cell.length_b   1.000
_cell.length_c   1.000
_cell.angle_alpha   90.00
_cell.angle_beta   90.00
_cell.angle_gamma   90.00
#
_symmetry.space_group_name_H-M   'P 1'
#
loop_
_entity.id
_entity.type
_entity.pdbx_description
1 polymer ?
#
loop_
_entity_poly.entity_id
_entity_poly.type
_entity_poly.pdbx_seq_one_letter_code
_entity_poly.pdbx_strand_id
1 'polypeptide(L)'
;MIGIVVSGHIHFASGMESAVRAIAGEQPQMVFVDFVENLSTDMLEEELRNAADRVDSGDGVLFLTDIPGGSPCNRALKYPDEWSQC
;
A
#
# COMPACT_ATOMS: atom_id res chain seq x y z
N MET A 1 -1.78 -6.86 -15.01
CA MET A 1 -0.86 -5.70 -14.95
C MET A 1 -0.30 -5.64 -13.55
N ILE A 2 0.90 -5.09 -13.32
CA ILE A 2 1.42 -4.97 -11.95
C ILE A 2 0.53 -3.98 -11.17
N GLY A 3 -0.03 -4.45 -10.05
CA GLY A 3 -0.76 -3.60 -9.11
C GLY A 3 0.20 -2.78 -8.24
N ILE A 4 -0.19 -1.59 -7.82
CA ILE A 4 0.66 -0.72 -6.99
C ILE A 4 -0.07 -0.36 -5.69
N VAL A 5 0.61 -0.54 -4.56
CA VAL A 5 0.15 -0.05 -3.27
C VAL A 5 1.15 0.98 -2.75
N VAL A 6 0.70 2.20 -2.48
CA VAL A 6 1.52 3.26 -1.90
C VAL A 6 1.16 3.43 -0.43
N SER A 7 2.14 3.43 0.47
CA SER A 7 1.88 3.64 1.89
C SER A 7 2.96 4.46 2.59
N GLY A 8 2.56 5.24 3.58
CA GLY A 8 3.49 6.05 4.36
C GLY A 8 2.84 6.65 5.59
N HIS A 9 3.63 7.27 6.46
CA HIS A 9 3.14 7.89 7.69
C HIS A 9 2.25 9.11 7.41
N ILE A 10 1.26 9.31 8.29
CA ILE A 10 0.28 10.39 8.24
C ILE A 10 -0.40 10.42 6.88
N HIS A 11 -0.30 11.51 6.12
CA HIS A 11 -0.99 11.72 4.84
C HIS A 11 -0.05 11.65 3.64
N PHE A 12 1.02 10.84 3.76
CA PHE A 12 1.96 10.65 2.67
C PHE A 12 1.29 10.02 1.46
N ALA A 13 0.53 8.92 1.63
CA ALA A 13 -0.02 8.18 0.51
C ALA A 13 -1.17 8.96 -0.16
N SER A 14 -2.08 9.55 0.62
CA SER A 14 -3.14 10.41 0.07
C SER A 14 -2.61 11.70 -0.58
N GLY A 15 -1.50 12.26 -0.07
CA GLY A 15 -0.79 13.36 -0.74
C GLY A 15 -0.24 12.95 -2.10
N MET A 16 0.36 11.76 -2.19
CA MET A 16 0.83 11.19 -3.46
C MET A 16 -0.33 10.88 -4.42
N GLU A 17 -1.44 10.36 -3.92
CA GLU A 17 -2.67 10.12 -4.70
C GLU A 17 -3.16 11.42 -5.36
N SER A 18 -3.19 12.52 -4.60
CA SER A 18 -3.59 13.84 -5.12
C SER A 18 -2.72 14.26 -6.31
N ALA A 19 -1.40 14.09 -6.20
CA ALA A 19 -0.46 14.43 -7.27
C ALA A 19 -0.64 13.51 -8.48
N VAL A 20 -0.75 12.19 -8.28
CA VAL A 20 -1.00 11.22 -9.36
C VAL A 20 -2.29 11.55 -10.09
N ARG A 21 -3.39 11.80 -9.35
CA ARG A 21 -4.67 12.13 -9.96
C ARG A 21 -4.63 13.42 -10.76
N ALA A 22 -3.93 14.44 -10.28
CA ALA A 22 -3.80 15.71 -10.97
C ALA A 22 -3.01 15.59 -12.30
N ILE A 23 -2.02 14.70 -12.36
CA ILE A 23 -1.12 14.57 -13.51
C ILE A 23 -1.59 13.49 -14.50
N ALA A 24 -1.98 12.33 -13.98
CA ALA A 24 -2.27 11.12 -14.75
C ALA A 24 -3.74 10.70 -14.71
N GLY A 25 -4.59 11.38 -13.93
CA GLY A 25 -5.98 10.99 -13.72
C GLY A 25 -6.13 9.79 -12.79
N GLU A 26 -7.33 9.21 -12.75
CA GLU A 26 -7.61 8.04 -11.92
C GLU A 26 -6.82 6.81 -12.41
N GLN A 27 -6.24 6.07 -11.47
CA GLN A 27 -5.44 4.88 -11.73
C GLN A 27 -6.08 3.67 -11.05
N PRO A 28 -6.87 2.83 -11.77
CA PRO A 28 -7.60 1.71 -11.16
C PRO A 28 -6.73 0.62 -10.54
N GLN A 29 -5.44 0.60 -10.89
CA GLN A 29 -4.46 -0.40 -10.42
C GLN A 29 -3.55 0.16 -9.34
N MET A 30 -3.94 1.26 -8.70
CA MET A 30 -3.23 1.87 -7.58
C MET A 30 -4.17 2.00 -6.38
N VAL A 31 -3.65 1.67 -5.20
CA VAL A 31 -4.30 1.94 -3.91
C VAL A 31 -3.33 2.69 -3.00
N PHE A 32 -3.85 3.64 -2.23
CA PHE A 32 -3.08 4.50 -1.34
C PHE A 32 -3.54 4.27 0.10
N VAL A 33 -2.59 3.95 1.00
CA VAL A 33 -2.87 3.59 2.40
C VAL A 33 -2.05 4.48 3.34
N ASP A 34 -2.73 5.37 4.05
CA ASP A 34 -2.15 6.25 5.05
C ASP A 34 -1.94 5.52 6.39
N PHE A 35 -0.77 5.68 7.01
CA PHE A 35 -0.49 5.20 8.37
C PHE A 35 -0.59 6.34 9.38
N VAL A 36 -1.82 6.58 9.86
CA VAL A 36 -2.17 7.65 10.81
C VAL A 36 -2.04 7.23 12.27
N GLU A 37 -1.98 8.19 13.20
CA GLU A 37 -1.64 7.99 14.61
C GLU A 37 -2.52 6.98 15.37
N ASN A 38 -3.77 6.78 14.93
CA ASN A 38 -4.72 5.85 15.55
C ASN A 38 -4.69 4.44 14.94
N LEU A 39 -3.84 4.19 13.94
CA LEU A 39 -3.69 2.87 13.33
C LEU A 39 -2.59 2.10 14.04
N SER A 40 -2.88 0.88 14.48
CA SER A 40 -1.83 -0.03 14.95
C SER A 40 -1.06 -0.62 13.77
N THR A 41 0.11 -1.20 14.01
CA THR A 41 0.87 -1.86 12.93
C THR A 41 0.19 -3.10 12.38
N ASP A 42 -0.68 -3.75 13.17
CA ASP A 42 -1.41 -4.95 12.74
C ASP A 42 -2.63 -4.54 11.90
N MET A 43 -3.29 -3.43 12.25
CA MET A 43 -4.32 -2.83 11.40
C MET A 43 -3.73 -2.33 10.07
N LEU A 44 -2.54 -1.72 10.11
CA LEU A 44 -1.82 -1.35 8.89
C LEU A 44 -1.54 -2.58 8.01
N GLU A 45 -1.13 -3.69 8.61
CA GLU A 45 -0.87 -4.94 7.88
C GLU A 45 -2.13 -5.46 7.18
N GLU A 46 -3.28 -5.41 7.86
CA GLU A 46 -4.58 -5.79 7.29
C GLU A 46 -5.00 -4.86 6.14
N GLU A 47 -4.85 -3.54 6.30
CA GLU A 47 -5.13 -2.55 5.24
C GLU A 47 -4.24 -2.75 4.01
N LEU A 48 -2.94 -3.03 4.21
CA LEU A 48 -2.00 -3.30 3.12
C LEU A 48 -2.34 -4.60 2.39
N ARG A 49 -2.79 -5.64 3.11
CA ARG A 49 -3.29 -6.88 2.50
C ARG A 49 -4.52 -6.64 1.66
N ASN A 50 -5.53 -5.97 2.22
CA ASN A 50 -6.75 -5.65 1.51
C ASN A 50 -6.47 -4.78 0.27
N ALA A 51 -5.51 -3.85 0.36
CA ALA A 51 -5.07 -3.03 -0.76
C ALA A 51 -4.40 -3.88 -1.85
N ALA A 52 -3.52 -4.81 -1.47
CA ALA A 52 -2.85 -5.72 -2.41
C ALA A 52 -3.87 -6.61 -3.14
N ASP A 53 -4.79 -7.25 -2.41
CA ASP A 53 -5.82 -8.12 -2.99
C ASP A 53 -6.73 -7.39 -4.00
N ARG A 54 -6.94 -6.08 -3.82
CA ARG A 54 -7.72 -5.25 -4.75
C ARG A 54 -7.00 -4.96 -6.06
N VAL A 55 -5.67 -4.83 -6.03
CA VAL A 55 -4.87 -4.47 -7.22
C VAL A 55 -4.18 -5.67 -7.85
N ASP A 56 -4.12 -6.81 -7.16
CA ASP A 56 -3.55 -8.03 -7.71
C ASP A 56 -4.42 -8.54 -8.87
N SER A 57 -3.82 -8.57 -10.06
CA SER A 57 -4.42 -9.10 -11.27
C SER A 57 -3.68 -10.32 -11.83
N GLY A 58 -2.81 -10.94 -11.00
CA GLY A 58 -2.01 -12.11 -11.34
C GLY A 58 -0.60 -11.80 -11.87
N ASP A 59 -0.28 -10.54 -12.13
CA ASP A 59 1.05 -10.09 -12.54
C ASP A 59 1.90 -9.55 -11.36
N GLY A 60 1.41 -9.71 -10.13
CA GLY A 60 2.08 -9.29 -8.90
C GLY A 60 1.75 -7.87 -8.45
N VAL A 61 2.22 -7.54 -7.25
CA VAL A 61 1.97 -6.26 -6.56
C VAL A 61 3.29 -5.60 -6.16
N LEU A 62 3.43 -4.30 -6.44
CA LEU A 62 4.54 -3.45 -6.04
C LEU A 62 4.12 -2.54 -4.89
N PHE A 63 4.82 -2.65 -3.76
CA PHE A 63 4.68 -1.73 -2.64
C PHE A 63 5.67 -0.57 -2.75
N LEU A 64 5.17 0.66 -2.69
CA LEU A 64 5.95 1.89 -2.60
C LEU A 64 5.76 2.50 -1.22
N THR A 65 6.84 2.63 -0.46
CA THR A 65 6.78 3.14 0.92
C THR A 65 7.63 4.38 1.12
N ASP A 66 7.27 5.16 2.13
CA ASP A 66 7.91 6.44 2.45
C ASP A 66 9.37 6.29 2.90
N ILE A 67 9.65 5.43 3.87
CA ILE A 67 10.96 5.29 4.51
C ILE A 67 11.34 3.81 4.64
N PRO A 68 12.53 3.40 4.14
CA PRO A 68 13.05 2.06 4.36
C PRO A 68 13.16 1.72 5.85
N GLY A 69 12.64 0.56 6.26
CA GLY A 69 12.65 0.12 7.66
C GLY A 69 11.58 0.77 8.56
N GLY A 70 10.75 1.68 8.03
CA GLY A 70 9.58 2.21 8.72
C GLY A 70 8.43 1.19 8.82
N SER A 71 7.42 1.49 9.63
CA SER A 71 6.26 0.59 9.82
C SER A 71 5.57 0.21 8.50
N PRO A 72 5.26 1.13 7.57
CA PRO A 72 4.71 0.78 6.24
C PRO A 72 5.60 -0.19 5.46
N CYS A 73 6.90 0.08 5.41
CA CYS A 73 7.88 -0.76 4.72
C CYS A 73 7.95 -2.17 5.34
N ASN A 74 8.12 -2.25 6.66
CA ASN A 74 8.26 -3.53 7.36
C ASN A 74 7.00 -4.40 7.25
N ARG A 75 5.81 -3.79 7.24
CA ARG A 75 4.54 -4.52 7.11
C ARG A 75 4.30 -4.97 5.68
N ALA A 76 4.63 -4.14 4.69
CA ALA A 76 4.57 -4.52 3.28
C ALA A 76 5.50 -5.70 2.95
N LEU A 77 6.69 -5.77 3.56
CA LEU A 77 7.67 -6.85 3.34
C LEU A 77 7.20 -8.24 3.81
N LYS A 78 6.14 -8.33 4.62
CA LYS A 78 5.57 -9.62 5.02
C LYS A 78 4.74 -10.28 3.91
N TYR A 79 4.43 -9.55 2.84
CA TYR A 79 3.78 -10.08 1.66
C TYR A 79 4.81 -10.70 0.69
N PRO A 80 4.55 -11.88 0.06
CA PRO A 80 3.42 -12.78 0.24
C PRO A 80 3.65 -13.92 1.26
N ASP A 81 4.86 -14.03 1.82
CA ASP A 81 5.34 -15.23 2.54
C ASP A 81 4.45 -15.68 3.73
N GLU A 82 3.77 -14.76 4.42
CA GLU A 82 2.84 -15.10 5.52
C GLU A 82 1.36 -15.07 5.10
N TRP A 83 1.05 -14.58 3.90
CA TRP A 83 -0.30 -14.19 3.51
C TRP A 83 -1.03 -15.24 2.65
N SER A 84 -0.29 -16.18 2.09
CA SER A 84 -0.78 -17.28 1.24
C SER A 84 -1.24 -18.55 1.99
N GLN A 85 -1.38 -18.52 3.33
CA GLN A 85 -1.72 -19.71 4.16
C GLN A 85 -3.16 -19.76 4.71
N CYS A 86 -4.11 -19.09 4.07
CA CYS A 86 -5.55 -19.32 4.32
C CYS A 86 -6.19 -20.06 3.15
#